data_AF-A0A024TU27-F1
#
_entry.id   AF-A0A024TU27-F1
#
_cell.length_a   1.000
_cell.length_b   1.000
_cell.length_c   1.000
_cell.angle_alpha   90.00
_cell.angle_beta   90.00
_cell.angle_gamma   90.00
#
_symmetry.space_group_name_H-M   'P 1'
#
loop_
_entity.id
_entity.type
_entity.pdbx_description
1 polymer ?
#
loop_
_entity_poly.entity_id
_entity_poly.type
_entity_poly.pdbx_seq_one_letter_code
_entity_poly.pdbx_strand_id
1 'polypeptide(L)'
;MPSTLSPLEQLNAACRGFRETLPRLIQSMDDNATSTSNDVVRALCLLKDIKQSTRETFLDAEGYRRRVAEQKDLVEAHHLKLQNLLYEKDHLLREIRRCKGYPTKELDQIQFKDGPLPVLVDADSHDKHLKRLDDELADRKAQLQHQQDLKAQIAAVDEAVQAKHALLDTVPAHIAAIEEATRPLQALLSIPISESTQRHRDAKVLPAPLYSLFCELDAFLSIHPGTGTVAIGEAKVGSLSKLRIKSRKSTSAAAPEKIEADDTAAPPDAKRAKLTDPHDAAPFVPAPQSLVLELYLPTAAGAASASDSHKTKVLFMYLPQLRVVVVEAPRYPALLRNLFAADSGTDFPNQPAIAYAFEASDGMEVPMAFPTDVKARPYVWAQWITGLSSTGRIEPSIRHVMARLRHRYTIQHALYGHLDALKEKRVDLSPSSELASASVKTKLHSWSKVARDDISVFPDYVDGTLYFRASLVPPGDVGRVVAFVEISPEYPKVAPRFVVQKDVALAALPTADQLKDMAVEVVEFAADLVAADGRDDLYLLVHQVRKLQLCLDEIAACGTSKTNEYTFGTRRKKKPHAHRRGQVPSERSSQPDDADNDG
;
A
#
# COMPACT_ATOMS: atom_id res chain seq x y z
N MET A 1 -6.84 -48.58 -127.25
CA MET A 1 -8.00 -49.44 -126.96
C MET A 1 -9.14 -48.93 -127.83
N PRO A 2 -9.74 -49.79 -128.67
CA PRO A 2 -10.77 -49.35 -129.63
C PRO A 2 -11.87 -48.65 -128.85
N SER A 3 -12.18 -47.42 -129.25
CA SER A 3 -13.20 -46.58 -128.64
C SER A 3 -14.56 -47.25 -128.79
N THR A 4 -14.92 -48.08 -127.82
CA THR A 4 -16.29 -48.52 -127.62
C THR A 4 -17.09 -47.26 -127.32
N LEU A 5 -17.84 -46.77 -128.31
CA LEU A 5 -18.81 -45.69 -128.17
C LEU A 5 -19.57 -45.84 -126.85
N SER A 6 -19.87 -44.78 -126.11
CA SER A 6 -20.63 -44.91 -124.87
C SER A 6 -21.97 -45.60 -125.14
N PRO A 7 -22.55 -46.37 -124.20
CA PRO A 7 -23.81 -47.07 -124.46
C PRO A 7 -24.93 -46.13 -124.95
N LEU A 8 -24.91 -44.86 -124.53
CA LEU A 8 -25.85 -43.82 -124.97
C LEU A 8 -25.59 -43.38 -126.42
N GLU A 9 -24.33 -43.25 -126.82
CA GLU A 9 -23.95 -42.97 -128.20
C GLU A 9 -24.26 -44.15 -129.13
N GLN A 10 -24.04 -45.38 -128.67
CA GLN A 10 -24.43 -46.61 -129.39
C GLN A 10 -25.94 -46.70 -129.57
N LEU A 11 -26.72 -46.39 -128.53
CA LEU A 11 -28.18 -46.29 -128.60
C LEU A 11 -28.64 -45.26 -129.62
N ASN A 12 -28.06 -44.05 -129.57
CA ASN A 12 -28.39 -42.99 -130.52
C ASN A 12 -28.00 -43.35 -131.96
N ALA A 13 -26.90 -44.10 -132.16
CA ALA A 13 -26.51 -44.61 -133.47
C ALA A 13 -27.48 -45.69 -133.99
N ALA A 14 -27.85 -46.66 -133.15
CA ALA A 14 -28.77 -47.74 -133.52
C ALA A 14 -30.20 -47.23 -133.79
N CYS A 15 -30.69 -46.27 -133.00
CA CYS A 15 -31.96 -45.57 -133.24
C CYS A 15 -31.98 -44.80 -134.58
N ARG A 16 -30.87 -44.14 -134.92
CA ARG A 16 -30.73 -43.44 -136.22
C ARG A 16 -30.71 -44.44 -137.38
N GLY A 17 -29.90 -45.48 -137.29
CA GLY A 17 -29.84 -46.53 -138.31
C GLY A 17 -31.20 -47.22 -138.52
N PHE A 18 -31.95 -47.49 -137.44
CA PHE A 18 -33.27 -48.09 -137.54
C PHE A 18 -34.27 -47.17 -138.26
N ARG A 19 -34.27 -45.86 -137.93
CA ARG A 19 -35.10 -44.86 -138.61
C ARG A 19 -34.79 -44.74 -140.10
N GLU A 20 -33.55 -44.92 -140.52
CA GLU A 20 -33.15 -44.90 -141.94
C GLU A 20 -33.58 -46.18 -142.69
N THR A 21 -33.59 -47.34 -142.02
CA THR A 21 -34.02 -48.62 -142.62
C THR A 21 -35.53 -48.82 -142.65
N LEU A 22 -36.29 -48.16 -141.76
CA LEU A 22 -37.74 -48.31 -141.63
C LEU A 22 -38.53 -48.00 -142.91
N PRO A 23 -38.27 -46.91 -143.66
CA PRO A 23 -39.02 -46.57 -144.87
C PRO A 23 -38.83 -47.61 -145.97
N ARG A 24 -37.63 -48.19 -146.08
CA ARG A 24 -37.32 -49.26 -147.06
C ARG A 24 -38.05 -50.56 -146.72
N LEU A 25 -38.20 -50.85 -145.43
CA LEU A 25 -38.96 -52.00 -144.94
C LEU A 25 -40.45 -51.89 -145.26
N ILE A 26 -41.03 -50.72 -145.03
CA ILE A 26 -42.45 -50.45 -145.27
C ILE A 26 -42.77 -50.64 -146.76
N GLN A 27 -41.92 -50.12 -147.66
CA GLN A 27 -42.06 -50.31 -149.11
C GLN A 27 -41.95 -51.80 -149.52
N SER A 28 -41.13 -52.60 -148.84
CA SER A 28 -40.97 -54.03 -149.14
C SER A 28 -42.12 -54.93 -148.67
N MET A 29 -43.01 -54.45 -147.78
CA MET A 29 -44.18 -55.22 -147.33
C MET A 29 -45.37 -55.11 -148.30
N ASP A 30 -45.40 -54.08 -149.16
CA ASP A 30 -46.46 -53.88 -150.15
C ASP A 30 -46.31 -54.79 -151.39
N ASP A 31 -45.10 -55.30 -151.65
CA ASP A 31 -44.79 -56.25 -152.72
C ASP A 31 -44.72 -57.69 -152.17
N ASN A 32 -45.72 -58.52 -152.49
CA ASN A 32 -45.97 -59.84 -151.89
C ASN A 32 -44.93 -60.92 -152.28
N ALA A 33 -43.71 -60.87 -151.71
CA ALA A 33 -42.62 -61.83 -151.96
C ALA A 33 -42.15 -62.56 -150.68
N THR A 34 -42.30 -63.88 -150.66
CA THR A 34 -41.97 -64.83 -149.59
C THR A 34 -40.47 -65.15 -149.47
N SER A 35 -39.62 -64.12 -149.28
CA SER A 35 -38.22 -64.32 -148.86
C SER A 35 -37.80 -63.27 -147.84
N THR A 36 -37.15 -63.69 -146.76
CA THR A 36 -36.61 -62.80 -145.71
C THR A 36 -35.62 -61.80 -146.29
N SER A 37 -36.09 -60.58 -146.62
CA SER A 37 -35.26 -59.50 -147.13
C SER A 37 -34.17 -59.12 -146.13
N ASN A 38 -32.94 -58.89 -146.62
CA ASN A 38 -31.78 -58.48 -145.80
C ASN A 38 -32.08 -57.25 -144.92
N ASP A 39 -33.02 -56.39 -145.34
CA ASP A 39 -33.43 -55.21 -144.58
C ASP A 39 -34.22 -55.56 -143.31
N VAL A 40 -35.01 -56.64 -143.32
CA VAL A 40 -35.72 -57.17 -142.12
C VAL A 40 -34.72 -57.67 -141.10
N VAL A 41 -33.70 -58.41 -141.55
CA VAL A 41 -32.61 -58.89 -140.67
C VAL A 41 -31.84 -57.71 -140.09
N ARG A 42 -31.50 -56.70 -140.91
CA ARG A 42 -30.80 -55.50 -140.45
C ARG A 42 -31.60 -54.68 -139.44
N ALA A 43 -32.90 -54.50 -139.66
CA ALA A 43 -33.79 -53.81 -138.74
C ALA A 43 -33.95 -54.57 -137.41
N LEU A 44 -34.04 -55.89 -137.44
CA LEU A 44 -34.06 -56.73 -136.24
C LEU A 44 -32.73 -56.67 -135.46
N CYS A 45 -31.59 -56.64 -136.14
CA CYS A 45 -30.28 -56.41 -135.51
C CYS A 45 -30.21 -55.04 -134.85
N LEU A 46 -30.63 -53.97 -135.53
CA LEU A 46 -30.66 -52.62 -134.96
C LEU A 46 -31.62 -52.50 -133.78
N LEU A 47 -32.78 -53.17 -133.82
CA LEU A 47 -33.73 -53.20 -132.70
C LEU A 47 -33.16 -53.98 -131.49
N LYS A 48 -32.43 -55.06 -131.74
CA LYS A 48 -31.66 -55.77 -130.71
C LYS A 48 -30.61 -54.84 -130.10
N ASP A 49 -29.86 -54.11 -130.93
CA ASP A 49 -28.82 -53.19 -130.48
C ASP A 49 -29.41 -52.04 -129.66
N ILE A 50 -30.54 -51.45 -130.08
CA ILE A 50 -31.29 -50.44 -129.29
C ILE A 50 -31.69 -51.01 -127.92
N LYS A 51 -32.25 -52.21 -127.86
CA LYS A 51 -32.64 -52.83 -126.58
C LYS A 51 -31.43 -53.10 -125.70
N GLN A 52 -30.33 -53.58 -126.29
CA GLN A 52 -29.08 -53.86 -125.59
C GLN A 52 -28.43 -52.58 -125.06
N SER A 53 -28.25 -51.57 -125.90
CA SER A 53 -27.62 -50.30 -125.52
C SER A 53 -28.48 -49.49 -124.55
N THR A 54 -29.82 -49.55 -124.67
CA THR A 54 -30.73 -48.98 -123.66
C THR A 54 -30.56 -49.67 -122.31
N ARG A 55 -30.43 -51.00 -122.31
CA ARG A 55 -30.15 -51.75 -121.07
C ARG A 55 -28.79 -51.36 -120.48
N GLU A 56 -27.76 -51.24 -121.31
CA GLU A 56 -26.42 -50.84 -120.89
C GLU A 56 -26.39 -49.40 -120.33
N THR A 57 -27.10 -48.44 -120.93
CA THR A 57 -27.19 -47.08 -120.37
C THR A 57 -27.91 -47.03 -119.02
N PHE A 58 -28.98 -47.81 -118.85
CA PHE A 58 -29.66 -47.91 -117.55
C PHE A 58 -28.76 -48.55 -116.50
N LEU A 59 -28.00 -49.59 -116.85
CA LEU A 59 -27.03 -50.23 -115.96
C LEU A 59 -25.90 -49.28 -115.58
N ASP A 60 -25.37 -48.49 -116.53
CA ASP A 60 -24.36 -47.48 -116.25
C ASP A 60 -24.91 -46.38 -115.33
N ALA A 61 -26.11 -45.85 -115.60
CA ALA A 61 -26.76 -44.86 -114.76
C ALA A 61 -27.05 -45.40 -113.35
N GLU A 62 -27.37 -46.69 -113.22
CA GLU A 62 -27.47 -47.36 -111.93
C GLU A 62 -26.11 -47.50 -111.24
N GLY A 63 -25.04 -47.81 -111.98
CA GLY A 63 -23.66 -47.83 -111.49
C GLY A 63 -23.17 -46.47 -110.98
N TYR A 64 -23.47 -45.38 -111.69
CA TYR A 64 -23.20 -44.02 -111.22
C TYR A 64 -24.00 -43.68 -109.96
N ARG A 65 -25.30 -44.03 -109.92
CA ARG A 65 -26.13 -43.83 -108.71
C ARG A 65 -25.57 -44.58 -107.50
N ARG A 66 -25.11 -45.82 -107.68
CA ARG A 66 -24.48 -46.61 -106.59
C ARG A 66 -23.20 -45.95 -106.10
N ARG A 67 -22.28 -45.52 -106.99
CA ARG A 67 -21.05 -44.83 -106.57
C ARG A 67 -21.32 -43.53 -105.82
N VAL A 68 -22.29 -42.75 -106.27
CA VAL A 68 -22.69 -41.51 -105.57
C VAL A 68 -23.29 -41.84 -104.21
N ALA A 69 -24.11 -42.89 -104.11
CA ALA A 69 -24.64 -43.36 -102.83
C ALA A 69 -23.51 -43.80 -101.88
N GLU A 70 -22.54 -44.60 -102.34
CA GLU A 70 -21.40 -45.04 -101.53
C GLU A 70 -20.55 -43.86 -101.01
N GLN A 71 -20.27 -42.86 -101.86
CA GLN A 71 -19.52 -41.67 -101.42
C GLN A 71 -20.34 -40.80 -100.47
N LYS A 72 -21.65 -40.70 -100.69
CA LYS A 72 -22.56 -40.02 -99.77
C LYS A 72 -22.57 -40.72 -98.40
N ASP A 73 -22.67 -42.04 -98.37
CA ASP A 73 -22.67 -42.83 -97.14
C ASP A 73 -21.35 -42.64 -96.36
N LEU A 74 -20.21 -42.57 -97.07
CA LEU A 74 -18.90 -42.28 -96.46
C LEU A 74 -18.87 -40.87 -95.82
N VAL A 75 -19.37 -39.85 -96.54
CA VAL A 75 -19.43 -38.48 -96.03
C VAL A 75 -20.37 -38.38 -94.83
N GLU A 76 -21.52 -39.06 -94.87
CA GLU A 76 -22.45 -39.13 -93.76
C GLU A 76 -21.83 -39.80 -92.53
N ALA A 77 -21.06 -40.88 -92.71
CA ALA A 77 -20.33 -41.54 -91.64
C ALA A 77 -19.27 -40.62 -91.00
N HIS A 78 -18.50 -39.89 -91.81
CA HIS A 78 -17.53 -38.91 -91.30
C HIS A 78 -18.21 -37.72 -90.60
N HIS A 79 -19.33 -37.24 -91.15
CA HIS A 79 -20.11 -36.16 -90.55
C HIS A 79 -20.65 -36.58 -89.16
N LEU A 80 -21.16 -37.81 -89.03
CA LEU A 80 -21.60 -38.36 -87.75
C LEU A 80 -20.46 -38.41 -86.73
N LYS A 81 -19.26 -38.82 -87.15
CA LYS A 81 -18.08 -38.85 -86.28
C LYS A 81 -17.67 -37.45 -85.82
N LEU A 82 -17.72 -36.46 -86.71
CA LEU A 82 -17.46 -35.06 -86.35
C LEU A 82 -18.49 -34.53 -85.36
N GLN A 83 -19.78 -34.81 -85.57
CA GLN A 83 -20.84 -34.42 -84.63
C GLN A 83 -20.61 -35.01 -83.24
N ASN A 84 -20.27 -36.30 -83.14
CA ASN A 84 -19.94 -36.93 -81.86
C ASN A 84 -18.80 -36.21 -81.11
N LEU A 85 -17.73 -35.82 -81.81
CA LEU A 85 -16.60 -35.09 -81.22
C LEU A 85 -16.98 -33.66 -80.79
N LEU A 86 -17.83 -32.97 -81.56
CA LEU A 86 -18.33 -31.65 -81.18
C LEU A 86 -19.20 -31.73 -79.92
N TYR A 87 -20.05 -32.75 -79.81
CA TYR A 87 -20.82 -33.00 -78.59
C TYR A 87 -19.92 -33.28 -77.39
N GLU A 88 -18.86 -34.08 -77.56
CA GLU A 88 -17.90 -34.36 -76.49
C GLU A 88 -17.16 -33.10 -76.05
N LYS A 89 -16.66 -32.30 -77.00
CA LYS A 89 -16.05 -31.00 -76.72
C LYS A 89 -17.01 -30.09 -75.93
N ASP A 90 -18.25 -29.96 -76.37
CA ASP A 90 -19.24 -29.10 -75.71
C ASP A 90 -19.63 -29.63 -74.33
N HIS A 91 -19.70 -30.96 -74.16
CA HIS A 91 -19.86 -31.60 -72.87
C HIS A 91 -18.71 -31.24 -71.92
N LEU A 92 -17.47 -31.47 -72.35
CA LEU A 92 -16.27 -31.17 -71.55
C LEU A 92 -16.15 -29.69 -71.23
N LEU A 93 -16.46 -28.78 -72.16
CA LEU A 93 -16.45 -27.34 -71.89
C LEU A 93 -17.56 -26.90 -70.93
N ARG A 94 -18.72 -27.55 -70.94
CA ARG A 94 -19.76 -27.33 -69.93
C ARG A 94 -19.30 -27.84 -68.57
N GLU A 95 -18.66 -29.00 -68.54
CA GLU A 95 -18.16 -29.62 -67.31
C GLU A 95 -17.01 -28.83 -66.68
N ILE A 96 -16.06 -28.34 -67.47
CA ILE A 96 -15.00 -27.43 -67.02
C ILE A 96 -15.61 -26.14 -66.45
N ARG A 97 -16.60 -25.54 -67.13
CA ARG A 97 -17.29 -24.35 -66.62
C ARG A 97 -18.01 -24.64 -65.31
N ARG A 98 -18.64 -25.80 -65.19
CA ARG A 98 -19.30 -26.27 -63.96
C ARG A 98 -18.28 -26.43 -62.82
N CYS A 99 -17.12 -27.01 -63.10
CA CYS A 99 -16.05 -27.20 -62.10
C CYS A 99 -15.40 -25.88 -61.69
N LYS A 100 -15.16 -24.95 -62.63
CA LYS A 100 -14.62 -23.61 -62.34
C LYS A 100 -15.60 -22.72 -61.57
N GLY A 101 -16.89 -22.92 -61.78
CA GLY A 101 -17.95 -22.21 -61.06
C GLY A 101 -18.31 -22.83 -59.72
N TYR A 102 -17.54 -23.82 -59.21
CA TYR A 102 -17.81 -24.43 -57.92
C TYR A 102 -17.56 -23.41 -56.80
N PRO A 103 -18.59 -22.97 -56.06
CA PRO A 103 -18.43 -21.93 -55.07
C PRO A 103 -17.89 -22.53 -53.77
N THR A 104 -16.64 -22.21 -53.42
CA THR A 104 -16.07 -22.49 -52.09
C THR A 104 -16.49 -21.39 -51.12
N LYS A 105 -17.75 -21.43 -50.67
CA LYS A 105 -18.39 -20.41 -49.81
C LYS A 105 -17.68 -20.13 -48.47
N GLU A 106 -16.72 -20.96 -48.07
CA GLU A 106 -16.00 -20.84 -46.81
C GLU A 106 -14.67 -20.07 -46.94
N LEU A 107 -14.07 -20.01 -48.13
CA LEU A 107 -12.80 -19.28 -48.36
C LEU A 107 -13.00 -17.76 -48.35
N ASP A 108 -14.18 -17.27 -48.73
CA ASP A 108 -14.51 -15.83 -48.76
C ASP A 108 -14.73 -15.21 -47.36
N GLN A 109 -14.85 -16.03 -46.31
CA GLN A 109 -15.09 -15.56 -44.94
C GLN A 109 -13.80 -15.29 -44.15
N ILE A 110 -12.64 -15.65 -44.70
CA ILE A 110 -11.34 -15.46 -44.07
C ILE A 110 -10.79 -14.10 -44.50
N GLN A 111 -10.77 -13.15 -43.57
CA GLN A 111 -10.12 -11.86 -43.79
C GLN A 111 -8.61 -12.01 -43.54
N PHE A 112 -7.83 -12.09 -44.61
CA PHE A 112 -6.37 -12.18 -44.52
C PHE A 112 -5.78 -10.86 -44.00
N LYS A 113 -4.99 -10.93 -42.92
CA LYS A 113 -4.34 -9.76 -42.31
C LYS A 113 -3.40 -8.98 -43.26
N ASP A 114 -2.92 -9.62 -44.34
CA ASP A 114 -1.94 -9.04 -45.29
C ASP A 114 -2.52 -8.74 -46.69
N GLY A 115 -3.86 -8.76 -46.85
CA GLY A 115 -4.53 -8.50 -48.12
C GLY A 115 -4.66 -9.73 -49.06
N PRO A 116 -5.29 -9.58 -50.24
CA PRO A 116 -5.56 -10.68 -51.17
C PRO A 116 -4.28 -11.16 -51.88
N LEU A 117 -4.08 -12.48 -51.90
CA LEU A 117 -2.92 -13.13 -52.52
C LEU A 117 -3.00 -13.15 -54.06
N PRO A 118 -1.85 -13.09 -54.77
CA PRO A 118 -1.82 -13.23 -56.21
C PRO A 118 -2.22 -14.66 -56.61
N VAL A 119 -3.13 -14.77 -57.57
CA VAL A 119 -3.55 -16.04 -58.18
C VAL A 119 -2.44 -16.53 -59.12
N LEU A 120 -1.32 -16.98 -58.56
CA LEU A 120 -0.32 -17.75 -59.30
C LEU A 120 -0.18 -19.11 -58.63
N VAL A 121 -0.54 -20.13 -59.40
CA VAL A 121 -0.59 -21.55 -59.00
C VAL A 121 0.85 -22.06 -58.88
N ASP A 122 1.45 -21.87 -57.71
CA ASP A 122 2.72 -22.48 -57.34
C ASP A 122 2.46 -23.41 -56.14
N ALA A 123 3.00 -24.64 -56.14
CA ALA A 123 2.69 -25.64 -55.11
C ALA A 123 3.06 -25.14 -53.70
N ASP A 124 4.13 -24.36 -53.60
CA ASP A 124 4.60 -23.72 -52.38
C ASP A 124 3.62 -22.66 -51.83
N SER A 125 2.76 -22.07 -52.68
CA SER A 125 1.74 -21.10 -52.24
C SER A 125 0.57 -21.79 -51.55
N HIS A 126 0.21 -23.01 -51.98
CA HIS A 126 -0.86 -23.80 -51.37
C HIS A 126 -0.47 -24.28 -49.97
N ASP A 127 0.75 -24.81 -49.82
CA ASP A 127 1.24 -25.29 -48.52
C ASP A 127 1.39 -24.14 -47.51
N LYS A 128 1.80 -22.95 -47.96
CA LYS A 128 1.80 -21.74 -47.13
C LYS A 128 0.39 -21.34 -46.69
N HIS A 129 -0.61 -21.49 -47.57
CA HIS A 129 -1.99 -21.21 -47.24
C HIS A 129 -2.55 -22.20 -46.22
N LEU A 130 -2.30 -23.50 -46.38
CA LEU A 130 -2.70 -24.52 -45.40
C LEU A 130 -2.09 -24.28 -44.03
N LYS A 131 -0.78 -24.00 -43.96
CA LYS A 131 -0.11 -23.67 -42.69
C LYS A 131 -0.75 -22.45 -42.00
N ARG A 132 -1.07 -21.40 -42.76
CA ARG A 132 -1.76 -20.22 -42.22
C ARG A 132 -3.16 -20.54 -41.70
N LEU A 133 -3.91 -21.41 -42.38
CA LEU A 133 -5.22 -21.88 -41.90
C LEU A 133 -5.10 -22.68 -40.60
N ASP A 134 -4.09 -23.55 -40.50
CA ASP A 134 -3.80 -24.31 -39.29
C ASP A 134 -3.40 -23.39 -38.13
N ASP A 135 -2.58 -22.38 -38.40
CA ASP A 135 -2.20 -21.34 -37.42
C ASP A 135 -3.43 -20.53 -36.97
N GLU A 136 -4.28 -20.07 -37.90
CA GLU A 136 -5.52 -19.34 -37.56
C GLU A 136 -6.50 -20.21 -36.76
N LEU A 137 -6.58 -21.50 -37.07
CA LEU A 137 -7.39 -22.46 -36.35
C LEU A 137 -6.84 -22.66 -34.92
N ALA A 138 -5.53 -22.80 -34.77
CA ALA A 138 -4.86 -22.90 -33.47
C ALA A 138 -5.09 -21.63 -32.64
N ASP A 139 -4.94 -20.45 -33.24
CA ASP A 139 -5.21 -19.15 -32.62
C ASP A 139 -6.66 -19.05 -32.15
N ARG A 140 -7.64 -19.39 -33.01
CA ARG A 140 -9.06 -19.37 -32.64
C ARG A 140 -9.38 -20.34 -31.51
N LYS A 141 -8.78 -21.54 -31.50
CA LYS A 141 -8.94 -22.50 -30.39
C LYS A 141 -8.37 -21.95 -29.09
N ALA A 142 -7.17 -21.36 -29.12
CA ALA A 142 -6.56 -20.76 -27.94
C ALA A 142 -7.38 -19.58 -27.41
N GLN A 143 -7.91 -18.72 -28.30
CA GLN A 143 -8.80 -17.62 -27.92
C GLN A 143 -10.12 -18.10 -27.33
N LEU A 144 -10.73 -19.16 -27.88
CA LEU A 144 -11.94 -19.75 -27.32
C LEU A 144 -11.70 -20.35 -25.93
N GLN A 145 -10.57 -21.04 -25.73
CA GLN A 145 -10.18 -21.54 -24.40
C GLN A 145 -9.99 -20.38 -23.41
N HIS A 146 -9.23 -19.35 -23.81
CA HIS A 146 -9.04 -18.17 -22.96
C HIS A 146 -10.35 -17.47 -22.60
N GLN A 147 -11.29 -17.38 -23.55
CA GLN A 147 -12.62 -16.83 -23.29
C GLN A 147 -13.43 -17.70 -22.33
N GLN A 148 -13.32 -19.03 -22.41
CA GLN A 148 -13.96 -19.95 -21.47
C GLN A 148 -13.38 -19.80 -20.06
N ASP A 149 -12.04 -19.73 -19.94
CA ASP A 149 -11.36 -19.54 -18.67
C ASP A 149 -11.75 -18.22 -18.01
N LEU A 150 -11.78 -17.12 -18.78
CA LEU A 150 -12.22 -15.82 -18.29
C LEU A 150 -13.69 -15.85 -17.84
N LYS A 151 -14.58 -16.50 -18.58
CA LYS A 151 -15.98 -16.67 -18.16
C LYS A 151 -16.10 -17.47 -16.87
N ALA A 152 -15.29 -18.51 -16.69
CA ALA A 152 -15.25 -19.29 -15.47
C ALA A 152 -14.74 -18.45 -14.27
N GLN A 153 -13.70 -17.63 -14.48
CA GLN A 153 -13.19 -16.72 -13.45
C GLN A 153 -14.23 -15.67 -13.05
N ILE A 154 -14.92 -15.07 -14.01
CA ILE A 154 -16.01 -14.11 -13.75
C ILE A 154 -17.10 -14.78 -12.91
N ALA A 155 -17.57 -15.96 -13.32
CA ALA A 155 -18.60 -16.69 -12.58
C ALA A 155 -18.17 -17.02 -11.13
N ALA A 156 -16.92 -17.44 -10.92
CA ALA A 156 -16.40 -17.73 -9.59
C ALA A 156 -16.29 -16.47 -8.71
N VAL A 157 -15.88 -15.34 -9.28
CA VAL A 157 -15.85 -14.05 -8.55
C VAL A 157 -17.26 -13.59 -8.23
N ASP A 158 -18.21 -13.70 -9.15
CA ASP A 158 -19.61 -13.33 -8.93
C ASP A 158 -20.25 -14.17 -7.83
N GLU A 159 -20.01 -15.48 -7.80
CA GLU A 159 -20.47 -16.37 -6.72
C GLU A 159 -19.88 -15.97 -5.37
N ALA A 160 -18.57 -15.68 -5.31
CA ALA A 160 -17.92 -15.22 -4.08
C ALA A 160 -18.42 -13.86 -3.61
N VAL A 161 -18.74 -12.95 -4.53
CA VAL A 161 -19.33 -11.64 -4.24
C VAL A 161 -20.74 -11.80 -3.72
N GLN A 162 -21.57 -12.63 -4.34
CA GLN A 162 -22.94 -12.93 -3.88
C GLN A 162 -22.93 -13.58 -2.49
N ALA A 163 -22.03 -14.52 -2.23
CA ALA A 163 -21.88 -15.13 -0.91
C ALA A 163 -21.50 -14.10 0.17
N LYS A 164 -20.59 -13.17 -0.15
CA LYS A 164 -20.22 -12.07 0.76
C LYS A 164 -21.38 -11.11 0.98
N HIS A 165 -22.13 -10.75 -0.05
CA HIS A 165 -23.33 -9.90 0.08
C HIS A 165 -24.40 -10.58 0.93
N ALA A 166 -24.71 -11.85 0.68
CA ALA A 166 -25.65 -12.61 1.49
C ALA A 166 -25.22 -12.65 2.98
N LEU A 167 -23.93 -12.83 3.25
CA LEU A 167 -23.41 -12.74 4.61
C LEU A 167 -23.57 -11.33 5.18
N LEU A 168 -23.20 -10.28 4.44
CA LEU A 168 -23.35 -8.89 4.88
C LEU A 168 -24.81 -8.47 5.11
N ASP A 169 -25.76 -9.02 4.35
CA ASP A 169 -27.19 -8.78 4.53
C ASP A 169 -27.74 -9.49 5.78
N THR A 170 -27.18 -10.65 6.14
CA THR A 170 -27.56 -11.36 7.38
C THR A 170 -26.97 -10.72 8.63
N VAL A 171 -25.75 -10.18 8.57
CA VAL A 171 -25.00 -9.65 9.73
C VAL A 171 -25.80 -8.63 10.56
N PRO A 172 -26.52 -7.63 10.00
CA PRO A 172 -27.35 -6.71 10.78
C PRO A 172 -28.40 -7.40 11.64
N ALA A 173 -29.06 -8.44 11.11
CA ALA A 173 -30.05 -9.21 11.86
C ALA A 173 -29.41 -10.01 13.00
N HIS A 174 -28.25 -10.62 12.75
CA HIS A 174 -27.48 -11.31 13.79
C HIS A 174 -27.00 -10.34 14.89
N ILE A 175 -26.51 -9.16 14.52
CA ILE A 175 -26.09 -8.11 15.47
C ILE A 175 -27.31 -7.63 16.29
N ALA A 176 -28.46 -7.41 15.67
CA ALA A 176 -29.68 -7.02 16.36
C ALA A 176 -30.15 -8.09 17.36
N ALA A 177 -30.06 -9.37 16.99
CA ALA A 177 -30.38 -10.49 17.88
C ALA A 177 -29.42 -10.56 19.09
N ILE A 178 -28.12 -10.33 18.88
CA ILE A 178 -27.13 -10.23 19.97
C ILE A 178 -27.42 -9.00 20.84
N GLU A 179 -27.76 -7.86 20.25
CA GLU A 179 -28.13 -6.64 20.97
C GLU A 179 -29.35 -6.91 21.86
N GLU A 180 -30.40 -7.53 21.33
CA GLU A 180 -31.59 -7.89 22.10
C GLU A 180 -31.28 -8.89 23.23
N ALA A 181 -30.50 -9.93 22.95
CA ALA A 181 -30.09 -10.92 23.94
C ALA A 181 -29.24 -10.32 25.07
N THR A 182 -28.48 -9.24 24.79
CA THR A 182 -27.65 -8.56 25.79
C THR A 182 -28.39 -7.51 26.61
N ARG A 183 -29.60 -7.06 26.21
CA ARG A 183 -30.39 -6.05 26.96
C ARG A 183 -30.62 -6.38 28.44
N PRO A 184 -30.96 -7.63 28.84
CA PRO A 184 -31.13 -7.96 30.25
C PRO A 184 -29.83 -7.82 31.05
N LEU A 185 -28.70 -8.19 30.46
CA LEU A 185 -27.38 -8.02 31.06
C LEU A 185 -26.98 -6.54 31.16
N GLN A 186 -27.31 -5.73 30.15
CA GLN A 186 -27.12 -4.28 30.19
C GLN A 186 -27.93 -3.63 31.31
N ALA A 187 -29.18 -4.05 31.51
CA ALA A 187 -30.02 -3.59 32.61
C ALA A 187 -29.44 -3.97 33.98
N LEU A 188 -28.89 -5.18 34.11
CA LEU A 188 -28.23 -5.64 35.34
C LEU A 188 -26.95 -4.87 35.64
N LEU A 189 -26.12 -4.59 34.63
CA LEU A 189 -24.83 -3.92 34.79
C LEU A 189 -24.92 -2.39 34.72
N SER A 190 -26.07 -1.83 34.36
CA SER A 190 -26.28 -0.38 34.17
C SER A 190 -25.29 0.27 33.20
N ILE A 191 -24.90 -0.45 32.14
CA ILE A 191 -23.94 0.04 31.13
C ILE A 191 -24.72 0.54 29.89
N PRO A 192 -24.68 1.84 29.54
CA PRO A 192 -25.32 2.38 28.35
C PRO A 192 -24.50 2.06 27.09
N ILE A 193 -24.66 0.86 26.54
CA ILE A 193 -23.92 0.39 25.35
C ILE A 193 -24.27 1.22 24.10
N SER A 194 -25.51 1.71 23.97
CA SER A 194 -25.96 2.46 22.78
C SER A 194 -25.28 3.83 22.63
N GLU A 195 -25.03 4.56 23.72
CA GLU A 195 -24.32 5.85 23.68
C GLU A 195 -22.82 5.67 23.41
N SER A 196 -22.23 4.62 24.00
CA SER A 196 -20.86 4.18 23.73
C SER A 196 -20.69 3.83 22.24
N THR A 197 -21.69 3.17 21.62
CA THR A 197 -21.63 2.75 20.20
C THR A 197 -21.47 3.93 19.24
N GLN A 198 -22.17 5.05 19.46
CA GLN A 198 -22.03 6.22 18.59
C GLN A 198 -20.64 6.84 18.69
N ARG A 199 -20.11 6.98 19.92
CA ARG A 199 -18.72 7.44 20.13
C ARG A 199 -17.70 6.50 19.50
N HIS A 200 -17.89 5.19 19.59
CA HIS A 200 -17.01 4.23 18.94
C HIS A 200 -17.10 4.27 17.42
N ARG A 201 -18.28 4.57 16.83
CA ARG A 201 -18.42 4.78 15.38
C ARG A 201 -17.63 5.99 14.92
N ASP A 202 -17.72 7.10 15.64
CA ASP A 202 -16.96 8.32 15.35
C ASP A 202 -15.45 8.08 15.53
N ALA A 203 -15.06 7.25 16.50
CA ALA A 203 -13.67 6.86 16.75
C ALA A 203 -13.08 5.89 15.72
N LYS A 204 -13.87 5.24 14.85
CA LYS A 204 -13.35 4.34 13.80
C LYS A 204 -12.46 5.04 12.77
N VAL A 205 -12.48 6.37 12.72
CA VAL A 205 -11.59 7.13 11.82
C VAL A 205 -10.14 7.10 12.34
N LEU A 206 -9.92 6.79 13.63
CA LEU A 206 -8.59 6.71 14.23
C LEU A 206 -7.80 5.49 13.70
N PRO A 207 -6.47 5.61 13.58
CA PRO A 207 -5.59 4.45 13.36
C PRO A 207 -5.79 3.37 14.44
N ALA A 208 -5.63 2.10 14.08
CA ALA A 208 -5.88 0.96 14.98
C ALA A 208 -5.24 1.09 16.38
N PRO A 209 -3.97 1.52 16.54
CA PRO A 209 -3.38 1.72 17.87
C PRO A 209 -4.06 2.81 18.71
N LEU A 210 -4.47 3.90 18.07
CA LEU A 210 -5.18 5.00 18.73
C LEU A 210 -6.64 4.64 19.03
N TYR A 211 -7.26 3.82 18.18
CA TYR A 211 -8.59 3.28 18.43
C TYR A 211 -8.60 2.33 19.64
N SER A 212 -7.62 1.44 19.75
CA SER A 212 -7.47 0.56 20.93
C SER A 212 -7.34 1.40 22.20
N LEU A 213 -6.46 2.39 22.19
CA LEU A 213 -6.28 3.31 23.32
C LEU A 213 -7.55 4.11 23.63
N PHE A 214 -8.31 4.56 22.62
CA PHE A 214 -9.59 5.22 22.81
C PHE A 214 -10.58 4.32 23.57
N CYS A 215 -10.69 3.04 23.17
CA CYS A 215 -11.57 2.09 23.85
C CYS A 215 -11.16 1.86 25.31
N GLU A 216 -9.86 1.70 25.59
CA GLU A 216 -9.37 1.54 26.95
C GLU A 216 -9.57 2.79 27.82
N LEU A 217 -9.34 3.98 27.26
CA LEU A 217 -9.52 5.24 27.98
C LEU A 217 -11.00 5.55 28.24
N ASP A 218 -11.88 5.35 27.26
CA ASP A 218 -13.32 5.58 27.42
C ASP A 218 -13.90 4.61 28.47
N ALA A 219 -13.46 3.35 28.46
CA ALA A 219 -13.80 2.38 29.50
C ALA A 219 -13.27 2.79 30.88
N PHE A 220 -12.03 3.27 30.98
CA PHE A 220 -11.48 3.72 32.26
C PHE A 220 -12.21 4.97 32.80
N LEU A 221 -12.49 5.94 31.93
CA LEU A 221 -13.11 7.21 32.31
C LEU A 221 -14.60 7.06 32.64
N SER A 222 -15.30 6.10 32.05
CA SER A 222 -16.69 5.77 32.41
C SER A 222 -16.79 5.16 33.81
N ILE A 223 -15.82 4.35 34.22
CA ILE A 223 -15.73 3.77 35.58
C ILE A 223 -15.30 4.82 36.62
N HIS A 224 -14.45 5.77 36.22
CA HIS A 224 -13.91 6.81 37.11
C HIS A 224 -14.36 8.22 36.69
N PRO A 225 -15.65 8.56 36.86
CA PRO A 225 -16.16 9.88 36.50
C PRO A 225 -15.45 10.98 37.30
N GLY A 226 -15.16 12.09 36.63
CA GLY A 226 -14.43 13.22 37.22
C GLY A 226 -12.91 13.11 37.18
N THR A 227 -12.35 12.06 36.55
CA THR A 227 -10.89 11.97 36.28
C THR A 227 -10.47 12.68 34.99
N GLY A 228 -11.36 12.78 34.02
CA GLY A 228 -11.08 13.40 32.73
C GLY A 228 -12.10 13.08 31.65
N THR A 229 -11.80 13.49 30.42
CA THR A 229 -12.54 13.19 29.19
C THR A 229 -11.57 12.82 28.06
N VAL A 230 -12.02 12.00 27.11
CA VAL A 230 -11.27 11.65 25.91
C VAL A 230 -11.98 12.22 24.68
N ALA A 231 -11.22 12.81 23.76
CA ALA A 231 -11.73 13.41 22.54
C ALA A 231 -10.81 13.11 21.34
N ILE A 232 -11.41 13.11 20.15
CA ILE A 232 -10.68 12.97 18.89
C ILE A 232 -10.31 14.37 18.40
N GLY A 233 -9.03 14.61 18.13
CA GLY A 233 -8.52 15.87 17.62
C GLY A 233 -7.75 15.70 16.32
N GLU A 234 -7.41 16.80 15.66
CA GLU A 234 -6.55 16.80 14.48
C GLU A 234 -5.07 16.85 14.88
N ALA A 235 -4.26 15.98 14.27
CA ALA A 235 -2.82 16.01 14.48
C ALA A 235 -2.24 17.25 13.78
N LYS A 236 -1.70 18.18 14.56
CA LYS A 236 -1.00 19.35 13.99
C LYS A 236 0.30 18.88 13.33
N VAL A 237 0.32 18.92 12.01
CA VAL A 237 1.45 18.51 11.13
C VAL A 237 2.75 19.31 11.38
N GLY A 238 2.71 20.36 12.20
CA GLY A 238 3.71 21.43 12.29
C GLY A 238 5.19 21.02 12.38
N SER A 239 5.65 20.51 13.54
CA SER A 239 7.09 20.36 13.82
C SER A 239 7.67 19.01 13.41
N LEU A 240 6.83 17.97 13.37
CA LEU A 240 7.22 16.60 13.06
C LEU A 240 7.44 16.39 11.55
N SER A 241 6.59 16.95 10.70
CA SER A 241 6.68 16.79 9.24
C SER A 241 7.90 17.45 8.59
N LYS A 242 8.51 18.43 9.26
CA LYS A 242 9.71 19.16 8.78
C LYS A 242 11.00 18.37 8.97
N LEU A 243 10.94 17.26 9.70
CA LEU A 243 12.11 16.43 10.01
C LEU A 243 12.32 15.42 8.89
N ARG A 244 13.44 15.56 8.20
CA ARG A 244 13.95 14.58 7.23
C ARG A 244 15.12 13.83 7.83
N ILE A 245 15.22 12.54 7.51
CA ILE A 245 16.42 11.75 7.81
C ILE A 245 17.57 12.37 7.01
N LYS A 246 18.51 13.04 7.69
CA LYS A 246 19.78 13.41 7.08
C LYS A 246 20.68 12.18 7.15
N SER A 247 20.76 11.44 6.04
CA SER A 247 21.85 10.47 5.86
C SER A 247 23.18 11.21 6.00
N ARG A 248 24.01 10.77 6.95
CA ARG A 248 25.30 11.37 7.23
C ARG A 248 26.26 10.88 6.13
N LYS A 249 26.23 11.53 4.96
CA LYS A 249 27.20 11.27 3.90
C LYS A 249 28.59 11.58 4.44
N SER A 250 29.39 10.55 4.66
CA SER A 250 30.81 10.71 4.95
C SER A 250 31.44 11.46 3.78
N THR A 251 31.94 12.66 4.08
CA THR A 251 32.82 13.39 3.18
C THR A 251 34.12 12.62 3.06
N SER A 252 34.26 11.83 2.00
CA SER A 252 35.57 11.58 1.41
C SER A 252 35.45 11.88 -0.08
N ALA A 253 36.30 12.80 -0.51
CA ALA A 253 36.33 13.37 -1.84
C ALA A 253 36.83 12.34 -2.85
N ALA A 254 36.07 12.13 -3.92
CA ALA A 254 36.59 11.80 -5.25
C ALA A 254 35.47 12.06 -6.24
N ALA A 255 35.62 13.12 -7.03
CA ALA A 255 34.85 13.29 -8.25
C ALA A 255 35.28 12.21 -9.26
N PRO A 256 34.34 11.69 -10.08
CA PRO A 256 34.69 11.42 -11.45
C PRO A 256 33.79 12.21 -12.41
N GLU A 257 34.52 12.95 -13.24
CA GLU A 257 34.31 13.39 -14.61
C GLU A 257 32.95 13.15 -15.30
N LYS A 258 32.48 14.25 -15.88
CA LYS A 258 31.49 14.31 -16.97
C LYS A 258 32.02 13.55 -18.19
N ILE A 259 31.18 12.70 -18.76
CA ILE A 259 31.27 12.32 -20.18
C ILE A 259 29.97 12.79 -20.83
N GLU A 260 30.10 13.79 -21.70
CA GLU A 260 29.07 14.23 -22.63
C GLU A 260 29.13 13.34 -23.88
N ALA A 261 27.99 12.80 -24.31
CA ALA A 261 27.80 12.30 -25.66
C ALA A 261 26.34 12.56 -26.09
N ASP A 262 26.23 12.91 -27.36
CA ASP A 262 25.26 13.80 -27.98
C ASP A 262 24.03 13.12 -28.59
N ASP A 263 23.01 13.94 -28.82
CA ASP A 263 21.71 13.89 -29.50
C ASP A 263 21.22 12.64 -30.27
N THR A 264 19.92 12.33 -30.10
CA THR A 264 18.95 12.21 -31.23
C THR A 264 17.51 12.45 -30.77
N ALA A 265 16.70 13.03 -31.66
CA ALA A 265 15.45 13.74 -31.38
C ALA A 265 14.14 12.93 -31.62
N ALA A 266 13.12 13.24 -30.78
CA ALA A 266 11.65 13.31 -31.03
C ALA A 266 10.75 12.03 -31.11
N PRO A 267 9.43 12.07 -30.78
CA PRO A 267 8.64 12.95 -29.88
C PRO A 267 7.61 12.13 -29.00
N PRO A 268 6.47 12.66 -28.48
CA PRO A 268 6.07 12.51 -27.07
C PRO A 268 4.90 11.55 -26.82
N ASP A 269 4.87 10.74 -25.76
CA ASP A 269 3.60 10.37 -25.11
C ASP A 269 3.72 9.62 -23.78
N ALA A 270 2.65 9.77 -23.00
CA ALA A 270 2.27 9.05 -21.78
C ALA A 270 3.04 9.36 -20.49
N LYS A 271 2.39 10.17 -19.64
CA LYS A 271 2.62 10.30 -18.20
C LYS A 271 2.56 8.93 -17.52
N ARG A 272 3.70 8.22 -17.46
CA ARG A 272 3.87 7.06 -16.59
C ARG A 272 4.02 7.60 -15.18
N ALA A 273 3.01 7.35 -14.34
CA ALA A 273 3.04 7.66 -12.92
C ALA A 273 4.33 7.08 -12.33
N LYS A 274 5.23 7.98 -11.92
CA LYS A 274 6.51 7.63 -11.32
C LYS A 274 6.19 6.93 -10.01
N LEU A 275 6.44 5.62 -9.96
CA LEU A 275 6.46 4.84 -8.72
C LEU A 275 7.45 5.56 -7.80
N THR A 276 6.95 6.25 -6.79
CA THR A 276 7.77 6.96 -5.82
C THR A 276 8.59 5.95 -5.05
N ASP A 277 9.92 6.07 -5.13
CA ASP A 277 10.83 5.28 -4.32
C ASP A 277 10.44 5.37 -2.83
N PRO A 278 10.46 4.27 -2.07
CA PRO A 278 10.10 4.25 -0.65
C PRO A 278 10.99 5.15 0.23
N HIS A 279 12.08 5.68 -0.34
CA HIS A 279 13.06 6.53 0.32
C HIS A 279 12.63 8.02 0.43
N ASP A 280 11.56 8.45 -0.25
CA ASP A 280 11.03 9.83 -0.23
C ASP A 280 9.91 10.06 0.80
N ALA A 281 9.47 9.02 1.51
CA ALA A 281 8.45 9.17 2.56
C ALA A 281 9.06 9.84 3.80
N ALA A 282 8.57 11.04 4.15
CA ALA A 282 8.93 11.69 5.40
C ALA A 282 8.46 10.83 6.60
N PRO A 283 9.36 10.18 7.35
CA PRO A 283 9.01 9.12 8.30
C PRO A 283 8.30 9.66 9.56
N PHE A 284 8.43 10.97 9.81
CA PHE A 284 7.84 11.66 10.95
C PHE A 284 6.49 12.31 10.62
N VAL A 285 5.83 11.96 9.52
CA VAL A 285 4.47 12.47 9.22
C VAL A 285 3.45 11.74 10.11
N PRO A 286 2.72 12.45 10.98
CA PRO A 286 1.68 11.83 11.81
C PRO A 286 0.44 11.52 10.97
N ALA A 287 -0.33 10.53 11.42
CA ALA A 287 -1.69 10.31 10.96
C ALA A 287 -2.53 11.59 11.17
N PRO A 288 -3.52 11.87 10.30
CA PRO A 288 -4.30 13.12 10.37
C PRO A 288 -5.05 13.29 11.70
N GLN A 289 -5.32 12.19 12.39
CA GLN A 289 -6.06 12.19 13.64
C GLN A 289 -5.17 11.89 14.83
N SER A 290 -5.50 12.54 15.93
CA SER A 290 -4.83 12.42 17.22
C SER A 290 -5.87 12.16 18.31
N LEU A 291 -5.42 11.52 19.38
CA LEU A 291 -6.25 11.30 20.56
C LEU A 291 -5.88 12.31 21.63
N VAL A 292 -6.87 13.02 22.14
CA VAL A 292 -6.71 14.06 23.17
C VAL A 292 -7.32 13.57 24.47
N LEU A 293 -6.48 13.36 25.47
CA LEU A 293 -6.90 13.04 26.83
C LEU A 293 -6.86 14.32 27.67
N GLU A 294 -8.01 14.76 28.16
CA GLU A 294 -8.14 15.89 29.09
C GLU A 294 -8.30 15.37 30.51
N LEU A 295 -7.33 15.65 31.38
CA LEU A 295 -7.29 15.23 32.77
C LEU A 295 -7.77 16.33 33.71
N TYR A 296 -8.56 15.96 34.70
CA TYR A 296 -9.02 16.83 35.78
C TYR A 296 -8.20 16.61 37.04
N LEU A 297 -7.48 17.65 37.45
CA LEU A 297 -6.58 17.60 38.60
C LEU A 297 -7.31 17.99 39.88
N PRO A 298 -7.15 17.23 40.97
CA PRO A 298 -7.67 17.61 42.27
C PRO A 298 -6.95 18.88 42.78
N THR A 299 -7.75 19.86 43.21
CA THR A 299 -7.24 21.07 43.88
C THR A 299 -6.90 20.74 45.33
N ALA A 300 -5.80 21.31 45.85
CA ALA A 300 -5.23 20.98 47.17
C ALA A 300 -6.14 21.29 48.37
N ALA A 301 -7.18 22.12 48.19
CA ALA A 301 -8.29 22.26 49.13
C ALA A 301 -9.48 21.48 48.57
N GLY A 302 -10.04 20.55 49.33
CA GLY A 302 -11.11 19.63 48.93
C GLY A 302 -12.39 20.32 48.44
N ALA A 303 -12.34 20.88 47.23
CA ALA A 303 -13.46 21.47 46.54
C ALA A 303 -14.32 20.33 45.98
N ALA A 304 -15.52 20.18 46.54
CA ALA A 304 -16.50 19.15 46.19
C ALA A 304 -17.21 19.39 44.84
N SER A 305 -16.76 20.36 44.03
CA SER A 305 -17.36 20.68 42.72
C SER A 305 -16.36 20.46 41.58
N ALA A 306 -16.78 19.73 40.55
CA ALA A 306 -16.02 19.48 39.33
C ALA A 306 -15.66 20.76 38.55
N SER A 307 -16.33 21.90 38.85
CA SER A 307 -16.15 23.17 38.14
C SER A 307 -14.82 23.89 38.42
N ASP A 308 -14.17 23.61 39.55
CA ASP A 308 -12.92 24.29 39.97
C ASP A 308 -11.65 23.42 39.80
N SER A 309 -11.78 22.29 39.10
CA SER A 309 -10.66 21.39 38.83
C SER A 309 -9.78 21.92 37.68
N HIS A 310 -8.47 21.98 37.89
CA HIS A 310 -7.54 22.37 36.83
C HIS A 310 -7.49 21.32 35.73
N LYS A 311 -7.71 21.74 34.48
CA LYS A 311 -7.73 20.86 33.31
C LYS A 311 -6.37 20.88 32.61
N THR A 312 -5.86 19.71 32.23
CA THR A 312 -4.64 19.59 31.42
C THR A 312 -4.80 18.54 30.33
N LYS A 313 -4.12 18.72 29.19
CA LYS A 313 -4.25 17.84 28.02
C LYS A 313 -2.98 17.02 27.79
N VAL A 314 -3.17 15.77 27.36
CA VAL A 314 -2.15 14.85 26.82
C VAL A 314 -2.58 14.49 25.40
N LEU A 315 -1.66 14.61 24.45
CA LEU A 315 -1.92 14.37 23.03
C LEU A 315 -1.19 13.09 22.60
N PHE A 316 -1.90 12.14 21.99
CA PHE A 316 -1.32 10.96 21.36
C PHE A 316 -1.43 11.07 19.85
N MET A 317 -0.33 10.85 19.15
CA MET A 317 -0.25 10.88 17.69
C MET A 317 0.41 9.60 17.20
N TYR A 318 -0.06 9.06 16.08
CA TYR A 318 0.51 7.86 15.48
C TYR A 318 1.38 8.22 14.28
N LEU A 319 2.59 7.65 14.21
CA LEU A 319 3.51 7.77 13.08
C LEU A 319 3.43 6.48 12.24
N PRO A 320 2.71 6.46 11.10
CA PRO A 320 2.42 5.21 10.38
C PRO A 320 3.67 4.54 9.81
N GLN A 321 4.63 5.33 9.32
CA GLN A 321 5.86 4.81 8.72
C GLN A 321 6.79 4.17 9.75
N LEU A 322 6.80 4.71 10.97
CA LEU A 322 7.61 4.19 12.08
C LEU A 322 6.85 3.15 12.92
N ARG A 323 5.53 3.04 12.76
CA ARG A 323 4.62 2.23 13.58
C ARG A 323 4.77 2.49 15.08
N VAL A 324 4.86 3.77 15.45
CA VAL A 324 5.08 4.22 16.83
C VAL A 324 4.06 5.30 17.19
N VAL A 325 3.56 5.25 18.44
CA VAL A 325 2.75 6.33 19.02
C VAL A 325 3.65 7.31 19.78
N VAL A 326 3.53 8.60 19.49
CA VAL A 326 4.22 9.67 20.22
C VAL A 326 3.25 10.43 21.09
N VAL A 327 3.73 10.85 22.26
CA VAL A 327 2.93 11.56 23.27
C VAL A 327 3.48 12.95 23.49
N GLU A 328 2.60 13.96 23.46
CA GLU A 328 2.94 15.34 23.76
C GLU A 328 2.14 15.85 24.98
N ALA A 329 2.85 16.49 25.90
CA ALA A 329 2.29 17.25 27.01
C ALA A 329 2.40 18.75 26.71
N PRO A 330 1.42 19.39 26.04
CA PRO A 330 1.54 20.75 25.53
C PRO A 330 1.88 21.80 26.61
N ARG A 331 1.37 21.63 27.83
CA ARG A 331 1.66 22.53 28.96
C ARG A 331 3.05 22.31 29.57
N TYR A 332 3.55 21.07 29.55
CA TYR A 332 4.79 20.67 30.22
C TYR A 332 5.58 19.64 29.37
N PRO A 333 6.40 20.08 28.40
CA PRO A 333 7.00 19.19 27.39
C PRO A 333 7.90 18.07 27.95
N ALA A 334 8.58 18.29 29.08
CA ALA A 334 9.47 17.31 29.70
C ALA A 334 8.80 16.46 30.81
N LEU A 335 7.50 16.67 31.07
CA LEU A 335 6.80 16.09 32.23
C LEU A 335 6.69 14.57 32.20
N LEU A 336 6.52 14.02 31.00
CA LEU A 336 6.24 12.61 30.79
C LEU A 336 7.51 11.75 30.76
N ARG A 337 8.69 12.39 30.84
CA ARG A 337 9.97 11.70 30.91
C ARG A 337 10.09 10.96 32.24
N ASN A 338 10.60 9.72 32.18
CA ASN A 338 10.76 8.84 33.32
C ASN A 338 9.46 8.70 34.15
N LEU A 339 8.30 8.61 33.48
CA LEU A 339 7.05 8.21 34.14
C LEU A 339 7.18 6.77 34.69
N PHE A 340 7.93 5.95 33.97
CA PHE A 340 8.40 4.62 34.35
C PHE A 340 9.93 4.60 34.30
N ALA A 341 10.54 3.64 35.02
CA ALA A 341 11.99 3.57 35.14
C ALA A 341 12.63 3.35 33.76
N ALA A 342 13.68 4.13 33.47
CA ALA A 342 14.44 4.08 32.23
C ALA A 342 13.63 4.34 30.94
N ASP A 343 12.54 5.13 31.01
CA ASP A 343 11.76 5.56 29.84
C ASP A 343 11.89 7.09 29.62
N SER A 344 12.98 7.49 28.97
CA SER A 344 13.30 8.89 28.64
C SER A 344 12.52 9.41 27.42
N GLY A 345 12.05 8.51 26.56
CA GLY A 345 11.46 8.84 25.25
C GLY A 345 12.45 9.37 24.21
N THR A 346 13.76 9.23 24.41
CA THR A 346 14.80 9.65 23.46
C THR A 346 15.09 8.61 22.38
N ASP A 347 14.86 7.34 22.70
CA ASP A 347 15.13 6.21 21.82
C ASP A 347 13.83 5.66 21.23
N PHE A 348 13.94 4.93 20.12
CA PHE A 348 12.78 4.27 19.54
C PHE A 348 12.45 2.97 20.30
N PRO A 349 11.19 2.77 20.73
CA PRO A 349 10.80 1.53 21.43
C PRO A 349 11.01 0.26 20.59
N ASN A 350 10.86 0.38 19.26
CA ASN A 350 11.01 -0.71 18.30
C ASN A 350 12.30 -0.58 17.46
N GLN A 351 13.41 -0.19 18.12
CA GLN A 351 14.72 0.00 17.50
C GLN A 351 15.12 -1.06 16.45
N PRO A 352 15.01 -2.38 16.70
CA PRO A 352 15.43 -3.36 15.69
C PRO A 352 14.55 -3.35 14.44
N ALA A 353 13.23 -3.27 14.58
CA ALA A 353 12.32 -3.25 13.43
C ALA A 353 12.48 -1.97 12.60
N ILE A 354 12.78 -0.86 13.25
CA ILE A 354 13.05 0.43 12.60
C ILE A 354 14.43 0.42 11.93
N ALA A 355 15.43 -0.24 12.51
CA ALA A 355 16.73 -0.41 11.87
C ALA A 355 16.59 -1.17 10.53
N TYR A 356 15.91 -2.32 10.52
CA TYR A 356 15.65 -3.11 9.31
C TYR A 356 14.82 -2.37 8.25
N ALA A 357 13.81 -1.60 8.67
CA ALA A 357 12.92 -0.90 7.73
C ALA A 357 13.58 0.28 7.00
N PHE A 358 14.70 0.79 7.53
CA PHE A 358 15.42 1.96 7.01
C PHE A 358 16.89 1.66 6.70
N GLU A 359 17.23 0.39 6.45
CA GLU A 359 18.54 0.02 5.92
C GLU A 359 18.80 0.72 4.58
N ALA A 360 19.95 1.38 4.45
CA ALA A 360 20.35 1.98 3.19
C ALA A 360 20.73 0.89 2.16
N SER A 361 20.70 1.23 0.86
CA SER A 361 21.07 0.34 -0.26
C SER A 361 22.46 -0.31 -0.14
N ASP A 362 23.32 0.23 0.73
CA ASP A 362 24.68 -0.24 0.97
C ASP A 362 24.78 -1.23 2.16
N GLY A 363 23.65 -1.67 2.74
CA GLY A 363 23.60 -2.62 3.85
C GLY A 363 24.09 -2.08 5.20
N MET A 364 24.34 -0.77 5.29
CA MET A 364 24.74 -0.12 6.55
C MET A 364 23.52 0.34 7.33
N GLU A 365 23.42 -0.13 8.57
CA GLU A 365 22.45 0.35 9.56
C GLU A 365 22.62 1.86 9.75
N VAL A 366 21.53 2.63 9.67
CA VAL A 366 21.52 4.04 10.05
C VAL A 366 21.10 4.12 11.52
N PRO A 367 22.00 4.47 12.46
CA PRO A 367 21.60 4.69 13.84
C PRO A 367 20.67 5.89 13.88
N MET A 368 19.36 5.64 13.94
CA MET A 368 18.35 6.68 14.04
C MET A 368 18.05 6.95 15.51
N ALA A 369 18.43 8.12 15.99
CA ALA A 369 17.97 8.66 17.27
C ALA A 369 16.70 9.51 17.04
N PHE A 370 15.77 9.51 18.00
CA PHE A 370 14.59 10.36 17.89
C PHE A 370 14.99 11.84 18.03
N PRO A 371 14.48 12.76 17.20
CA PRO A 371 14.91 14.16 17.21
C PRO A 371 14.70 14.86 18.56
N THR A 372 15.75 15.48 19.11
CA THR A 372 15.73 16.14 20.43
C THR A 372 14.86 17.40 20.46
N ASP A 373 14.62 18.05 19.32
CA ASP A 373 13.91 19.34 19.27
C ASP A 373 12.37 19.21 19.29
N VAL A 374 11.87 17.97 19.24
CA VAL A 374 10.44 17.66 19.17
C VAL A 374 9.84 17.51 20.57
N LYS A 375 8.66 18.12 20.79
CA LYS A 375 7.93 18.01 22.06
C LYS A 375 7.23 16.66 22.25
N ALA A 376 6.76 16.06 21.15
CA ALA A 376 6.18 14.74 21.14
C ALA A 376 7.27 13.66 21.22
N ARG A 377 7.13 12.71 22.14
CA ARG A 377 8.15 11.69 22.45
C ARG A 377 7.57 10.27 22.37
N PRO A 378 8.29 9.30 21.79
CA PRO A 378 7.87 7.90 21.71
C PRO A 378 8.18 7.15 23.02
N TYR A 379 7.34 7.31 24.03
CA TYR A 379 7.52 6.56 25.28
C TYR A 379 7.18 5.08 25.11
N VAL A 380 7.88 4.22 25.84
CA VAL A 380 7.63 2.77 25.84
C VAL A 380 6.25 2.49 26.45
N TRP A 381 5.89 3.18 27.53
CA TRP A 381 4.57 3.01 28.16
C TRP A 381 3.40 3.37 27.26
N ALA A 382 3.60 4.27 26.29
CA ALA A 382 2.58 4.63 25.32
C ALA A 382 2.36 3.52 24.28
N GLN A 383 3.39 2.72 23.99
CA GLN A 383 3.26 1.57 23.09
C GLN A 383 2.51 0.41 23.76
N TRP A 384 2.72 0.21 25.07
CA TRP A 384 2.01 -0.82 25.85
C TRP A 384 0.50 -0.61 25.83
N ILE A 385 0.04 0.59 26.21
CA ILE A 385 -1.38 0.93 26.27
C ILE A 385 -2.07 1.07 24.89
N THR A 386 -1.30 1.01 23.81
CA THR A 386 -1.84 1.05 22.43
C THR A 386 -1.74 -0.31 21.73
N GLY A 387 -1.22 -1.34 22.42
CA GLY A 387 -1.07 -2.69 21.87
C GLY A 387 0.04 -2.84 20.82
N LEU A 388 0.98 -1.89 20.75
CA LEU A 388 2.06 -1.88 19.74
C LEU A 388 3.36 -2.56 20.20
N SER A 389 3.52 -2.80 21.50
CA SER A 389 4.70 -3.43 22.08
C SER A 389 4.46 -4.90 22.39
N SER A 390 5.46 -5.73 22.12
CA SER A 390 5.54 -7.14 22.49
C SER A 390 6.80 -7.46 23.29
N THR A 391 7.42 -6.44 23.91
CA THR A 391 8.61 -6.67 24.73
C THR A 391 8.22 -7.46 25.97
N GLY A 392 8.93 -8.56 26.29
CA GLY A 392 8.67 -9.44 27.45
C GLY A 392 8.85 -8.80 28.83
N ARG A 393 8.67 -7.48 28.96
CA ARG A 393 8.57 -6.76 30.23
C ARG A 393 7.11 -6.77 30.70
N ILE A 394 6.91 -6.76 32.02
CA ILE A 394 5.57 -6.68 32.61
C ILE A 394 4.94 -5.33 32.23
N GLU A 395 3.85 -5.38 31.47
CA GLU A 395 3.16 -4.19 30.99
C GLU A 395 2.25 -3.62 32.09
N PRO A 396 2.38 -2.31 32.43
CA PRO A 396 1.50 -1.66 33.37
C PRO A 396 0.10 -1.48 32.76
N SER A 397 -0.94 -1.78 33.55
CA SER A 397 -2.33 -1.56 33.11
C SER A 397 -2.63 -0.08 32.88
N ILE A 398 -3.62 0.20 32.04
CA ILE A 398 -4.12 1.57 31.78
C ILE A 398 -4.46 2.31 33.08
N ARG A 399 -5.01 1.61 34.08
CA ARG A 399 -5.30 2.16 35.41
C ARG A 399 -4.05 2.69 36.11
N HIS A 400 -2.94 1.95 36.05
CA HIS A 400 -1.69 2.35 36.66
C HIS A 400 -1.04 3.53 35.93
N VAL A 401 -1.10 3.52 34.59
CA VAL A 401 -0.64 4.64 33.76
C VAL A 401 -1.44 5.90 34.09
N MET A 402 -2.78 5.82 34.14
CA MET A 402 -3.66 6.94 34.47
C MET A 402 -3.42 7.48 35.89
N ALA A 403 -3.22 6.59 36.87
CA ALA A 403 -2.89 6.99 38.24
C ALA A 403 -1.56 7.76 38.30
N ARG A 404 -0.53 7.27 37.61
CA ARG A 404 0.79 7.93 37.54
C ARG A 404 0.74 9.25 36.78
N LEU A 405 0.03 9.31 35.65
CA LEU A 405 -0.16 10.55 34.90
C LEU A 405 -0.83 11.60 35.78
N ARG A 406 -1.96 11.25 36.43
CA ARG A 406 -2.67 12.17 37.33
C ARG A 406 -1.77 12.67 38.44
N HIS A 407 -1.07 11.76 39.13
CA HIS A 407 -0.14 12.12 40.19
C HIS A 407 1.00 13.04 39.72
N ARG A 408 1.62 12.71 38.58
CA ARG A 408 2.71 13.51 37.98
C ARG A 408 2.21 14.91 37.57
N TYR A 409 1.03 15.03 36.98
CA TYR A 409 0.44 16.33 36.65
C TYR A 409 0.05 17.14 37.89
N THR A 410 -0.47 16.51 38.96
CA THR A 410 -0.77 17.22 40.21
C THR A 410 0.48 17.81 40.84
N ILE A 411 1.56 17.03 40.89
CA ILE A 411 2.86 17.46 41.39
C ILE A 411 3.38 18.63 40.55
N GLN A 412 3.37 18.50 39.23
CA GLN A 412 3.93 19.53 38.37
C GLN A 412 3.11 20.82 38.43
N HIS A 413 1.79 20.71 38.52
CA HIS A 413 0.93 21.87 38.67
C HIS A 413 1.22 22.61 39.98
N ALA A 414 1.36 21.89 41.10
CA ALA A 414 1.76 22.48 42.38
C ALA A 414 3.16 23.10 42.32
N LEU A 415 4.13 22.39 41.75
CA LEU A 415 5.50 22.88 41.57
C LEU A 415 5.56 24.19 40.78
N TYR A 416 4.83 24.30 39.67
CA TYR A 416 4.79 25.55 38.90
C TYR A 416 4.12 26.69 39.68
N GLY A 417 3.04 26.39 40.43
CA GLY A 417 2.46 27.36 41.35
C GLY A 417 3.47 27.86 42.39
N HIS A 418 4.26 26.96 42.96
CA HIS A 418 5.33 27.31 43.89
C HIS A 418 6.45 28.11 43.22
N LEU A 419 6.86 27.75 42.00
CA LEU A 419 7.88 28.48 41.24
C LEU A 419 7.41 29.89 40.90
N ASP A 420 6.13 30.09 40.57
CA ASP A 420 5.57 31.41 40.31
C ASP A 420 5.47 32.24 41.60
N ALA A 421 5.08 31.64 42.73
CA ALA A 421 5.15 32.31 44.04
C ALA A 421 6.60 32.71 44.42
N LEU A 422 7.59 31.84 44.16
CA LEU A 422 9.01 32.12 44.42
C LEU A 422 9.53 33.26 43.54
N LYS A 423 9.08 33.39 42.28
CA LYS A 423 9.39 34.57 41.43
C LYS A 423 8.84 35.86 42.04
N GLU A 424 7.66 35.80 42.64
CA GLU A 424 7.06 36.90 43.41
C GLU A 424 7.70 37.09 44.80
N LYS A 425 8.76 36.33 45.11
CA LYS A 425 9.50 36.35 46.39
C LYS A 425 8.68 35.86 47.59
N ARG A 426 7.61 35.11 47.33
CA ARG A 426 6.77 34.46 48.34
C ARG A 426 7.17 33.00 48.50
N VAL A 427 7.24 32.55 49.75
CA VAL A 427 7.60 31.17 50.12
C VAL A 427 6.36 30.55 50.77
N ASP A 428 5.49 29.99 49.93
CA ASP A 428 4.18 29.45 50.34
C ASP A 428 4.35 28.02 50.86
N LEU A 429 4.38 27.86 52.19
CA LEU A 429 4.58 26.57 52.85
C LEU A 429 3.27 25.78 52.94
N SER A 430 3.39 24.46 53.10
CA SER A 430 2.24 23.64 53.47
C SER A 430 1.65 24.15 54.80
N PRO A 431 0.32 24.29 54.91
CA PRO A 431 -0.34 24.71 56.15
C PRO A 431 -0.12 23.74 57.31
N SER A 432 0.30 22.50 57.03
CA SER A 432 0.58 21.45 58.03
C SER A 432 2.05 21.38 58.47
N SER A 433 2.93 22.18 57.86
CA SER A 433 4.37 22.10 58.11
C SER A 433 4.78 22.80 59.41
N GLU A 434 5.57 22.13 60.25
CA GLU A 434 6.18 22.74 61.45
C GLU A 434 7.04 23.97 61.10
N LEU A 435 7.62 24.00 59.90
CA LEU A 435 8.44 25.12 59.40
C LEU A 435 7.64 26.40 59.17
N ALA A 436 6.32 26.32 59.04
CA ALA A 436 5.45 27.48 58.90
C ALA A 436 5.39 28.34 60.16
N SER A 437 5.60 27.73 61.34
CA SER A 437 5.59 28.41 62.64
C SER A 437 6.89 29.16 62.98
N ALA A 438 7.98 28.88 62.27
CA ALA A 438 9.29 29.47 62.54
C ALA A 438 9.38 30.90 61.97
N SER A 439 9.80 31.86 62.80
CA SER A 439 10.06 33.24 62.36
C SER A 439 11.32 33.31 61.51
N VAL A 440 11.23 33.86 60.30
CA VAL A 440 12.37 33.98 59.38
C VAL A 440 12.69 35.45 59.12
N LYS A 441 13.98 35.79 59.17
CA LYS A 441 14.52 37.12 58.93
C LYS A 441 15.19 37.24 57.56
N THR A 442 15.76 36.15 57.04
CA THR A 442 16.37 36.07 55.71
C THR A 442 15.34 36.23 54.60
N LYS A 443 15.57 37.17 53.66
CA LYS A 443 14.64 37.45 52.56
C LYS A 443 15.13 36.85 51.23
N LEU A 444 14.21 36.31 50.45
CA LEU A 444 14.47 35.91 49.06
C LEU A 444 14.48 37.18 48.18
N HIS A 445 15.64 37.50 47.60
CA HIS A 445 15.84 38.71 46.81
C HIS A 445 15.49 38.50 45.33
N SER A 446 15.88 37.36 44.76
CA SER A 446 15.58 36.98 43.39
C SER A 446 15.44 35.47 43.23
N TRP A 447 14.56 35.05 42.32
CA TRP A 447 14.42 33.68 41.84
C TRP A 447 14.25 33.70 40.33
N SER A 448 15.24 33.22 39.58
CA SER A 448 15.21 33.21 38.12
C SER A 448 15.59 31.85 37.54
N LYS A 449 14.99 31.51 36.41
CA LYS A 449 15.37 30.33 35.62
C LYS A 449 16.68 30.65 34.90
N VAL A 450 17.61 29.70 34.88
CA VAL A 450 18.93 29.85 34.25
C VAL A 450 19.12 28.77 33.20
N ALA A 451 19.82 29.09 32.12
CA ALA A 451 20.18 28.10 31.10
C ALA A 451 21.29 27.19 31.62
N ARG A 452 21.34 25.94 31.14
CA ARG A 452 22.37 24.99 31.58
C ARG A 452 23.78 25.50 31.27
N ASP A 453 23.97 26.10 30.10
CA ASP A 453 25.28 26.57 29.62
C ASP A 453 25.92 27.58 30.58
N ASP A 454 25.10 28.26 31.39
CA ASP A 454 25.53 29.24 32.38
C ASP A 454 25.89 28.62 33.75
N ILE A 455 25.71 27.30 33.94
CA ILE A 455 25.88 26.60 35.23
C ILE A 455 26.86 25.45 35.07
N SER A 456 28.12 25.68 35.46
CA SER A 456 29.17 24.66 35.55
C SER A 456 29.15 23.86 36.86
N VAL A 457 28.15 24.10 37.71
CA VAL A 457 28.11 23.62 39.10
C VAL A 457 27.56 22.18 39.21
N PHE A 458 26.79 21.72 38.23
CA PHE A 458 26.23 20.36 38.19
C PHE A 458 26.91 19.55 37.06
N PRO A 459 27.68 18.49 37.38
CA PRO A 459 28.42 17.72 36.38
C PRO A 459 27.54 16.76 35.58
N ASP A 460 26.48 16.22 36.19
CA ASP A 460 25.62 15.20 35.58
C ASP A 460 24.58 15.84 34.64
N TYR A 461 24.40 15.27 33.45
CA TYR A 461 23.32 15.69 32.55
C TYR A 461 22.12 14.78 32.66
N VAL A 462 20.98 15.34 33.08
CA VAL A 462 19.68 14.69 32.92
C VAL A 462 18.84 15.54 31.98
N ASP A 463 18.43 14.95 30.86
CA ASP A 463 17.64 15.64 29.84
C ASP A 463 16.26 16.01 30.41
N GLY A 464 15.93 17.30 30.41
CA GLY A 464 14.63 17.83 30.87
C GLY A 464 14.64 18.46 32.26
N THR A 465 15.79 18.47 32.93
CA THR A 465 16.00 19.13 34.21
C THR A 465 15.86 20.65 34.11
N LEU A 466 15.28 21.26 35.15
CA LEU A 466 15.12 22.70 35.27
C LEU A 466 16.15 23.26 36.24
N TYR A 467 16.82 24.35 35.84
CA TYR A 467 17.82 25.02 36.67
C TYR A 467 17.34 26.41 37.08
N PHE A 468 17.52 26.73 38.36
CA PHE A 468 17.15 28.02 38.93
C PHE A 468 18.30 28.60 39.77
N ARG A 469 18.35 29.93 39.82
CA ARG A 469 19.23 30.70 40.69
C ARG A 469 18.40 31.49 41.69
N ALA A 470 18.62 31.21 42.97
CA ALA A 470 18.01 31.91 44.08
C ALA A 470 19.06 32.81 44.76
N SER A 471 18.75 34.08 45.01
CA SER A 471 19.59 34.96 45.83
C SER A 471 18.89 35.25 47.15
N LEU A 472 19.55 34.94 48.25
CA LEU A 472 19.06 35.15 49.61
C LEU A 472 19.89 36.22 50.30
N VAL A 473 19.19 37.14 50.98
CA VAL A 473 19.81 38.23 51.75
C VAL A 473 19.52 37.98 53.23
N PRO A 474 20.49 37.44 53.98
CA PRO A 474 20.38 37.28 55.42
C PRO A 474 20.43 38.64 56.14
N PRO A 475 19.92 38.73 57.38
CA PRO A 475 20.08 39.92 58.22
C PRO A 475 21.53 40.07 58.75
N GLY A 476 22.02 41.30 58.90
CA GLY A 476 23.34 41.60 59.48
C GLY A 476 24.49 41.68 58.45
N ASP A 477 25.73 41.53 58.91
CA ASP A 477 26.96 41.61 58.09
C ASP A 477 27.28 40.32 57.31
N VAL A 478 26.33 39.38 57.26
CA VAL A 478 26.49 38.14 56.48
C VAL A 478 26.32 38.47 54.99
N GLY A 479 27.29 38.05 54.18
CA GLY A 479 27.25 38.31 52.74
C GLY A 479 26.04 37.68 52.07
N ARG A 480 25.60 38.26 50.96
CA ARG A 480 24.55 37.69 50.12
C ARG A 480 24.95 36.29 49.64
N VAL A 481 23.99 35.37 49.71
CA VAL A 481 24.17 33.96 49.35
C VAL A 481 23.38 33.64 48.09
N VAL A 482 23.99 32.89 47.19
CA VAL A 482 23.38 32.40 45.95
C VAL A 482 23.23 30.89 46.05
N ALA A 483 22.02 30.37 45.82
CA ALA A 483 21.76 28.95 45.71
C ALA A 483 21.37 28.61 44.27
N PHE A 484 22.11 27.69 43.65
CA PHE A 484 21.74 27.04 42.41
C PHE A 484 20.89 25.82 42.72
N VAL A 485 19.73 25.71 42.06
CA VAL A 485 18.75 24.64 42.30
C VAL A 485 18.55 23.85 41.02
N GLU A 486 18.76 22.54 41.10
CA GLU A 486 18.52 21.57 40.04
C GLU A 486 17.25 20.77 40.35
N ILE A 487 16.25 20.84 39.49
CA ILE A 487 14.97 20.11 39.64
C ILE A 487 14.85 19.09 38.52
N SER A 488 14.95 17.81 38.90
CA SER A 488 14.76 16.68 37.99
C SER A 488 13.28 16.54 37.56
N PRO A 489 12.99 16.06 36.33
CA PRO A 489 11.64 15.67 35.91
C PRO A 489 10.98 14.64 36.85
N GLU A 490 11.77 13.93 37.65
CA GLU A 490 11.31 12.92 38.58
C GLU A 490 10.79 13.44 39.93
N TYR A 491 10.80 14.76 40.16
CA TYR A 491 10.25 15.40 41.35
C TYR A 491 8.83 14.88 41.70
N PRO A 492 8.52 14.61 42.99
CA PRO A 492 9.35 14.76 44.18
C PRO A 492 10.16 13.52 44.54
N LYS A 493 10.10 12.42 43.77
CA LYS A 493 10.81 11.17 44.06
C LYS A 493 12.33 11.39 44.16
N VAL A 494 12.85 12.21 43.25
CA VAL A 494 14.21 12.74 43.33
C VAL A 494 14.11 14.16 43.88
N ALA A 495 14.69 14.37 45.07
CA ALA A 495 14.69 15.68 45.71
C ALA A 495 15.50 16.69 44.87
N PRO A 496 15.07 17.97 44.82
CA PRO A 496 15.86 19.03 44.20
C PRO A 496 17.25 19.15 44.84
N ARG A 497 18.29 19.29 44.01
CA ARG A 497 19.67 19.48 44.48
C ARG A 497 19.97 20.96 44.64
N PHE A 498 20.67 21.30 45.72
CA PHE A 498 21.08 22.66 46.04
C PHE A 498 22.60 22.77 46.08
N VAL A 499 23.15 23.76 45.41
CA VAL A 499 24.55 24.16 45.57
C VAL A 499 24.60 25.62 45.99
N VAL A 500 25.17 25.88 47.16
CA VAL A 500 25.14 27.18 47.82
C VAL A 500 26.53 27.83 47.73
N GLN A 501 26.57 29.09 47.29
CA GLN A 501 27.80 29.86 47.06
C GLN A 501 27.63 31.30 47.59
N LYS A 502 28.75 32.01 47.78
CA LYS A 502 28.73 33.45 48.09
C LYS A 502 28.59 34.27 46.81
N ASP A 503 27.80 35.35 46.87
CA ASP A 503 27.71 36.31 45.74
C ASP A 503 28.93 37.24 45.67
N VAL A 504 29.54 37.56 46.82
CA VAL A 504 30.71 38.45 46.92
C VAL A 504 31.75 37.83 47.84
N ALA A 505 32.97 37.61 47.33
CA ALA A 505 34.07 36.95 48.05
C ALA A 505 34.59 37.71 49.29
N LEU A 506 34.19 38.98 49.47
CA LEU A 506 34.66 39.86 50.55
C LEU A 506 33.96 39.66 51.91
N ALA A 507 32.85 38.92 51.97
CA ALA A 507 32.15 38.69 53.24
C ALA A 507 32.76 37.53 54.05
N ALA A 508 33.04 37.76 55.33
CA ALA A 508 33.64 36.77 56.23
C ALA A 508 32.74 35.53 56.46
N LEU A 509 31.41 35.72 56.49
CA LEU A 509 30.41 34.67 56.68
C LEU A 509 29.44 34.59 55.49
N PRO A 510 28.92 33.41 55.14
CA PRO A 510 29.15 32.08 55.76
C PRO A 510 30.51 31.46 55.40
N THR A 511 31.12 30.58 56.21
CA THR A 511 32.36 29.88 55.79
C THR A 511 32.07 28.80 54.72
N ALA A 512 33.11 28.32 54.03
CA ALA A 512 32.95 27.24 53.04
C ALA A 512 32.36 25.97 53.65
N ASP A 513 32.71 25.64 54.90
CA ASP A 513 32.17 24.48 55.61
C ASP A 513 30.70 24.68 56.01
N GLN A 514 30.32 25.88 56.44
CA GLN A 514 28.92 26.23 56.71
C GLN A 514 28.07 26.10 55.44
N LEU A 515 28.57 26.53 54.28
CA LEU A 515 27.86 26.40 53.00
C LEU A 515 27.67 24.93 52.60
N LYS A 516 28.67 24.07 52.84
CA LYS A 516 28.55 22.62 52.63
C LYS A 516 27.54 21.99 53.57
N ASP A 517 27.59 22.32 54.86
CA ASP A 517 26.64 21.79 55.85
C ASP A 517 25.20 22.25 55.58
N MET A 518 25.01 23.47 55.08
CA MET A 518 23.69 23.94 54.61
C MET A 518 23.20 23.12 53.41
N ALA A 519 24.07 22.82 52.44
CA ALA A 519 23.70 22.01 51.30
C ALA A 519 23.33 20.58 51.74
N VAL A 520 24.09 19.99 52.67
CA VAL A 520 23.80 18.68 53.27
C VAL A 520 22.44 18.69 53.99
N GLU A 521 22.15 19.71 54.79
CA GLU A 521 20.87 19.83 55.52
C GLU A 521 19.67 19.85 54.58
N VAL A 522 19.79 20.51 53.43
CA VAL A 522 18.69 20.68 52.48
C VAL A 522 18.57 19.49 51.51
N VAL A 523 19.67 18.81 51.19
CA VAL A 523 19.71 17.72 50.20
C VAL A 523 19.65 16.33 50.85
N GLU A 524 20.52 16.00 51.80
CA GLU A 524 20.56 14.66 52.41
C GLU A 524 19.41 14.43 53.39
N PHE A 525 19.02 15.47 54.13
CA PHE A 525 17.89 15.43 55.07
C PHE A 525 16.59 15.95 54.46
N ALA A 526 16.48 16.00 53.13
CA ALA A 526 15.27 16.44 52.43
C ALA A 526 14.01 15.64 52.82
N ALA A 527 14.17 14.34 53.12
CA ALA A 527 13.08 13.47 53.55
C ALA A 527 12.46 13.87 54.91
N ASP A 528 13.21 14.56 55.78
CA ASP A 528 12.72 15.02 57.08
C ASP A 528 11.83 16.26 56.96
N LEU A 529 11.89 16.96 55.81
CA LEU A 529 11.14 18.20 55.56
C LEU A 529 9.69 17.94 55.17
N VAL A 530 9.30 16.69 55.03
CA VAL A 530 8.00 16.27 54.52
C VAL A 530 7.37 15.31 55.52
N ALA A 531 6.09 15.49 55.83
CA ALA A 531 5.39 14.63 56.76
C ALA A 531 5.33 13.17 56.27
N ALA A 532 5.38 12.21 57.20
CA ALA A 532 5.40 10.78 56.91
C ALA A 532 4.18 10.27 56.11
N ASP A 533 3.09 11.04 56.07
CA ASP A 533 1.85 10.71 55.38
C ASP A 533 1.88 11.02 53.86
N GLY A 534 2.98 11.56 53.33
CA GLY A 534 3.14 11.84 51.90
C GLY A 534 2.32 13.03 51.35
N ARG A 535 1.54 13.69 52.22
CA ARG A 535 0.67 14.83 51.85
C ARG A 535 1.45 16.09 51.51
N ASP A 536 2.65 16.23 52.08
CA ASP A 536 3.52 17.39 51.92
C ASP A 536 4.58 17.22 50.82
N ASP A 537 4.63 16.05 50.14
CA ASP A 537 5.59 15.75 49.06
C ASP A 537 5.54 16.80 47.94
N LEU A 538 4.36 17.39 47.73
CA LEU A 538 4.11 18.46 46.75
C LEU A 538 4.91 19.74 47.07
N TYR A 539 5.19 19.99 48.35
CA TYR A 539 5.80 21.23 48.87
C TYR A 539 7.30 21.11 49.18
N LEU A 540 7.92 19.96 48.89
CA LEU A 540 9.32 19.66 49.21
C LEU A 540 10.29 20.80 48.82
N LEU A 541 10.19 21.33 47.60
CA LEU A 541 11.05 22.44 47.15
C LEU A 541 10.93 23.68 48.05
N VAL A 542 9.71 24.06 48.41
CA VAL A 542 9.47 25.27 49.21
C VAL A 542 9.93 25.05 50.65
N HIS A 543 9.76 23.84 51.19
CA HIS A 543 10.29 23.47 52.49
C HIS A 543 11.82 23.51 52.51
N GLN A 544 12.48 23.04 51.44
CA GLN A 544 13.94 23.13 51.27
C GLN A 544 14.43 24.58 51.24
N VAL A 545 13.75 25.47 50.49
CA VAL A 545 14.08 26.91 50.47
C VAL A 545 13.90 27.55 51.84
N ARG A 546 12.82 27.21 52.56
CA ARG A 546 12.57 27.71 53.92
C ARG A 546 13.60 27.23 54.93
N LYS A 547 13.99 25.96 54.85
CA LYS A 547 15.04 25.39 55.69
C LYS A 547 16.38 26.10 55.45
N LEU A 548 16.68 26.43 54.19
CA LEU A 548 17.86 27.20 53.83
C LEU A 548 17.82 28.63 54.41
N GLN A 549 16.66 29.29 54.44
CA GLN A 549 16.48 30.59 55.12
C GLN A 549 16.76 30.48 56.63
N LEU A 550 16.28 29.43 57.28
CA LEU A 550 16.51 29.20 58.73
C LEU A 550 17.98 28.94 59.05
N CYS A 551 18.69 28.16 58.22
CA CYS A 551 20.12 27.92 58.41
C CYS A 551 20.92 29.23 58.29
N LEU A 552 20.54 30.11 57.36
CA LEU A 552 21.15 31.44 57.21
C LEU A 552 20.86 32.36 58.40
N ASP A 553 19.64 32.31 58.95
CA ASP A 553 19.28 33.07 60.15
C ASP A 553 20.08 32.59 61.38
N GLU A 554 20.33 31.28 61.50
CA GLU A 554 21.17 30.70 62.57
C GLU A 554 22.63 31.15 62.44
N ILE A 555 23.19 31.14 61.23
CA ILE A 555 24.55 31.65 60.97
C ILE A 555 24.64 33.16 61.29
N ALA A 556 23.64 33.94 60.87
CA ALA A 556 23.58 35.37 61.15
C ALA A 556 23.46 35.68 62.65
N ALA A 557 22.74 34.84 63.40
CA ALA A 557 22.62 34.97 64.85
C ALA A 557 23.92 34.60 65.59
N CYS A 558 24.71 33.65 65.09
CA CYS A 558 25.99 33.25 65.69
C CYS A 558 27.10 34.30 65.47
N GLY A 559 27.07 35.02 64.35
CA GLY A 559 28.05 36.06 64.03
C GLY A 559 29.49 35.53 63.88
N THR A 560 30.47 36.44 63.91
CA THR A 560 31.90 36.13 63.69
C THR A 560 32.62 35.56 64.92
N SER A 561 32.02 35.65 66.11
CA SER A 561 32.62 35.18 67.37
C SER A 561 32.35 33.70 67.67
N LYS A 562 31.30 33.09 67.08
CA LYS A 562 30.84 31.71 67.34
C LYS A 562 30.63 30.92 66.05
N THR A 563 31.62 30.96 65.15
CA THR A 563 31.54 30.38 63.79
C THR A 563 31.26 28.87 63.74
N ASN A 564 31.51 28.14 64.84
CA ASN A 564 31.35 26.69 64.94
C ASN A 564 30.11 26.23 65.75
N GLU A 565 29.30 27.13 66.30
CA GLU A 565 28.16 26.81 67.18
C GLU A 565 26.81 26.76 66.43
N TYR A 566 26.75 26.09 65.26
CA TYR A 566 25.50 25.84 64.52
C TYR A 566 25.07 24.37 64.60
N THR A 567 23.79 24.11 64.39
CA THR A 567 23.13 22.82 64.71
C THR A 567 22.51 22.09 63.51
N PHE A 568 22.90 22.44 62.29
CA PHE A 568 22.45 21.80 61.03
C PHE A 568 23.59 21.08 60.28
N GLY A 569 23.24 20.27 59.29
CA GLY A 569 24.17 19.52 58.45
C GLY A 569 24.85 18.40 59.23
N THR A 570 26.15 18.23 59.06
CA THR A 570 26.93 17.20 59.77
C THR A 570 27.00 17.40 61.28
N ARG A 571 26.68 18.61 61.76
CA ARG A 571 26.70 19.00 63.19
C ARG A 571 25.35 18.88 63.89
N ARG A 572 24.34 18.34 63.21
CA ARG A 572 23.01 18.09 63.77
C ARG A 572 23.10 17.17 64.98
N LYS A 573 22.61 17.61 66.13
CA LYS A 573 22.44 16.73 67.30
C LYS A 573 21.39 15.68 66.92
N LYS A 574 21.78 14.40 66.82
CA LYS A 574 20.86 13.29 66.53
C LYS A 574 19.68 13.35 67.51
N LYS A 575 18.49 13.72 67.02
CA LYS A 575 17.25 13.35 67.71
C LYS A 575 17.22 11.81 67.72
N PRO A 576 16.86 11.14 68.83
CA PRO A 576 16.71 9.71 68.86
C PRO A 576 15.51 9.33 67.98
N HIS A 577 15.75 9.00 66.71
CA HIS A 577 14.72 8.41 65.86
C HIS A 577 14.61 6.93 66.17
N ALA A 578 13.40 6.52 66.57
CA ALA A 578 12.99 5.14 66.68
C ALA A 578 13.34 4.37 65.39
N HIS A 579 13.76 3.11 65.58
CA HIS A 579 14.16 2.15 64.56
C HIS A 579 13.41 2.27 63.22
N ARG A 580 14.13 2.66 62.16
CA ARG A 580 13.85 2.21 60.80
C ARG A 580 15.03 1.35 60.35
N ARG A 581 14.91 0.02 60.55
CA ARG A 581 15.75 -0.97 59.85
C ARG A 581 15.41 -0.88 58.37
N GLY A 582 16.40 -0.59 57.53
CA GLY A 582 16.30 -0.75 56.10
C GLY A 582 16.05 -2.21 55.75
N GLN A 583 15.03 -2.46 54.93
CA GLN A 583 15.03 -3.61 54.04
C GLN A 583 15.89 -3.24 52.84
N VAL A 584 17.10 -3.77 52.82
CA VAL A 584 17.85 -4.00 51.58
C VAL A 584 17.23 -5.26 50.96
N PRO A 585 16.80 -5.27 49.68
CA PRO A 585 16.60 -6.53 48.98
C PRO A 585 17.99 -7.09 48.69
N SER A 586 18.42 -8.10 49.45
CA SER A 586 19.61 -8.86 49.08
C SER A 586 19.28 -9.71 47.86
N GLU A 587 19.96 -9.45 46.74
CA GLU A 587 20.17 -10.45 45.70
C GLU A 587 20.81 -11.68 46.35
N ARG A 588 20.06 -12.77 46.45
CA ARG A 588 20.64 -14.09 46.70
C ARG A 588 20.77 -14.79 45.36
N SER A 589 22.02 -15.02 44.98
CA SER A 589 22.43 -16.03 44.02
C SER A 589 21.88 -17.39 44.45
N SER A 590 21.08 -18.01 43.60
CA SER A 590 20.75 -19.42 43.69
C SER A 590 21.48 -20.15 42.55
N GLN A 591 22.52 -20.89 42.94
CA GLN A 591 22.97 -22.07 42.20
C GLN A 591 22.73 -23.31 43.10
N PRO A 592 22.60 -24.49 42.48
CA PRO A 592 21.75 -25.57 42.96
C PRO A 592 22.51 -26.55 43.83
N ASP A 593 21.81 -27.17 44.78
CA ASP A 593 22.27 -28.41 45.41
C ASP A 593 21.20 -29.48 45.23
N ASP A 594 21.69 -30.61 44.76
CA ASP A 594 21.06 -31.91 44.59
C ASP A 594 20.40 -32.43 45.87
N ALA A 595 19.25 -33.10 45.72
CA ALA A 595 18.96 -34.41 46.31
C ALA A 595 17.51 -34.82 45.98
N ASP A 596 17.37 -35.74 45.03
CA ASP A 596 16.71 -37.04 45.22
C ASP A 596 15.53 -37.16 46.21
N ASN A 597 14.38 -37.53 45.61
CA ASN A 597 13.65 -38.77 45.86
C ASN A 597 12.25 -38.72 46.54
N ASP A 598 11.38 -39.52 45.92
CA ASP A 598 10.09 -40.10 46.33
C ASP A 598 8.83 -39.23 46.50
N GLY A 599 7.84 -39.51 45.64
CA GLY A 599 6.44 -39.11 45.76
C GLY A 599 5.68 -39.07 44.43
#